data_AF-A0A699RZZ2-F1
#
_entry.id   AF-A0A699RZZ2-F1
#
_cell.length_a   1.000
_cell.length_b   1.000
_cell.length_c   1.000
_cell.angle_alpha   90.00
_cell.angle_beta   90.00
_cell.angle_gamma   90.00
#
_symmetry.space_group_name_H-M   'P 1'
#
loop_
_entity.id
_entity.type
_entity.pdbx_description
1 polymer ?
#
loop_
_entity_poly.entity_id
_entity_poly.type
_entity_poly.pdbx_seq_one_letter_code
_entity_poly.pdbx_strand_id
1 'polypeptide(L)'
;MPVELGSFDAIVGMDWLAKYQAVIVCAEKIFRIPWGNETLIIHGDGSNRGNATRLNIISCTKAEKYVKKGFPIFLAYITTKEVEDKSKKRQLEDVPMVRDFPEVFPEDLPGLPPIRQVEFQIDLVPGAASVARAPYRLGPFEMKELAEQLKELSDKGFIRPSSSP
;
A
#
# COMPACT_ATOMS: atom_id res chain seq x y z
N MET A 1 16.36 17.74 -23.03
CA MET A 1 15.04 17.61 -23.69
C MET A 1 14.08 17.07 -22.63
N PRO A 2 13.10 17.85 -22.14
CA PRO A 2 12.19 17.39 -21.11
C PRO A 2 11.35 16.22 -21.67
N VAL A 3 11.29 15.12 -20.93
CA VAL A 3 10.48 13.95 -21.27
C VAL A 3 9.15 14.08 -20.53
N GLU A 4 8.07 14.34 -21.28
CA GLU A 4 6.73 14.36 -20.72
C GLU A 4 6.29 12.92 -20.43
N LEU A 5 6.22 12.54 -19.16
CA LEU A 5 5.57 11.31 -18.73
C LEU A 5 4.07 11.48 -19.01
N GLY A 6 3.54 10.70 -19.95
CA GLY A 6 2.15 10.75 -20.41
C GLY A 6 1.12 10.31 -19.34
N SER A 7 -0.07 9.92 -19.82
CA SER A 7 -1.35 9.67 -19.12
C SER A 7 -1.37 8.59 -18.02
N PHE A 8 -0.35 8.53 -17.18
CA PHE A 8 -0.29 7.68 -16.02
C PHE A 8 -0.30 8.56 -14.79
N ASP A 9 -1.28 8.36 -13.92
CA ASP A 9 -1.23 8.88 -12.58
C ASP A 9 -0.17 8.07 -11.82
N ALA A 10 1.02 8.66 -11.67
CA ALA A 10 2.09 8.08 -10.86
C ALA A 10 1.87 8.50 -9.40
N ILE A 11 1.48 7.54 -8.56
CA ILE A 11 1.47 7.76 -7.11
C ILE A 11 2.90 7.52 -6.61
N VAL A 12 3.57 8.60 -6.25
CA VAL A 12 4.93 8.58 -5.72
C VAL A 12 4.86 8.66 -4.20
N GLY A 13 5.38 7.63 -3.52
CA GLY A 13 5.38 7.57 -2.06
C GLY A 13 6.30 8.61 -1.42
N MET A 14 6.02 8.94 -0.15
CA MET A 14 6.80 9.90 0.64
C MET A 14 8.28 9.52 0.76
N ASP A 15 8.59 8.22 0.87
CA ASP A 15 9.96 7.72 0.94
C ASP A 15 10.77 8.06 -0.32
N TRP A 16 10.13 7.98 -1.49
CA TRP A 16 10.75 8.34 -2.76
C TRP A 16 11.00 9.85 -2.83
N LEU A 17 10.01 10.67 -2.44
CA LEU A 17 10.16 12.13 -2.42
C LEU A 17 11.27 12.57 -1.46
N ALA A 18 11.35 11.95 -0.29
CA ALA A 18 12.39 12.23 0.70
C ALA A 18 13.78 11.84 0.20
N LYS A 19 13.92 10.66 -0.42
CA LYS A 19 15.18 10.17 -0.99
C LYS A 19 15.78 11.14 -2.02
N TYR A 20 14.93 11.71 -2.86
CA TYR A 20 15.36 12.62 -3.93
C TYR A 20 15.21 14.11 -3.57
N GLN A 21 14.96 14.44 -2.29
CA GLN A 21 14.81 15.82 -1.80
C GLN A 21 13.83 16.64 -2.66
N ALA A 22 12.71 16.02 -3.05
CA ALA A 22 11.72 16.65 -3.90
C ALA A 22 11.05 17.83 -3.19
N VAL A 23 10.93 18.97 -3.88
CA VAL A 23 10.24 20.17 -3.41
C VAL A 23 8.92 20.30 -4.15
N ILE A 24 7.81 20.23 -3.42
CA ILE A 24 6.47 20.40 -3.98
C ILE A 24 6.06 21.86 -3.89
N VAL A 25 5.81 22.51 -5.03
CA VAL A 25 5.30 23.88 -5.11
C VAL A 25 3.83 23.82 -5.52
N CYS A 26 2.95 23.66 -4.53
CA CYS A 26 1.53 23.44 -4.75
C CYS A 26 0.86 24.56 -5.56
N ALA A 27 1.23 25.82 -5.30
CA ALA A 27 0.64 26.98 -5.97
C ALA A 27 0.88 26.99 -7.48
N GLU A 28 2.06 26.53 -7.91
CA GLU A 28 2.45 26.43 -9.32
C GLU A 28 2.08 25.07 -9.93
N LYS A 29 1.54 24.15 -9.12
CA LYS A 29 1.32 22.74 -9.48
C LYS A 29 2.57 22.09 -10.07
N ILE A 30 3.75 22.36 -9.50
CA ILE A 30 5.00 21.74 -9.94
C ILE A 30 5.68 21.01 -8.80
N PHE A 31 6.50 20.03 -9.15
CA PHE A 31 7.46 19.43 -8.25
C PHE A 31 8.86 19.51 -8.83
N ARG A 32 9.82 19.88 -7.99
CA ARG A 32 11.23 20.09 -8.35
C ARG A 32 12.06 19.00 -7.70
N ILE A 33 12.91 18.34 -8.49
CA ILE A 33 13.79 17.28 -8.01
C ILE A 33 15.22 17.66 -8.39
N PRO A 34 16.13 17.83 -7.42
CA PRO A 34 17.54 18.00 -7.72
C PRO A 34 18.09 16.76 -8.44
N TRP A 35 18.74 16.96 -9.59
CA TRP A 35 19.34 15.92 -10.40
C TRP A 35 20.74 16.35 -10.83
N GLY A 36 21.74 15.99 -10.02
CA GLY A 36 23.12 16.45 -10.21
C GLY A 36 23.22 17.98 -10.06
N ASN A 37 23.69 18.66 -11.10
CA ASN A 37 23.78 20.13 -11.15
C ASN A 37 22.52 20.79 -11.74
N GLU A 38 21.53 19.99 -12.15
CA GLU A 38 20.30 20.46 -12.75
C GLU A 38 19.11 20.21 -11.81
N THR A 39 17.99 20.87 -12.09
CA THR A 39 16.72 20.60 -11.39
C THR A 39 15.72 20.09 -12.40
N LEU A 40 15.23 18.87 -12.19
CA LEU A 40 14.11 18.34 -12.95
C LEU A 40 12.83 18.98 -12.41
N ILE A 41 12.11 19.68 -13.29
CA ILE A 41 10.81 20.29 -12.97
C ILE A 41 9.74 19.47 -13.66
N ILE A 42 8.80 18.96 -12.88
CA ILE A 42 7.65 18.24 -13.42
C ILE A 42 6.40 19.04 -13.10
N HIS A 43 5.63 19.30 -14.15
CA HIS A 43 4.39 20.04 -14.08
C HIS A 43 3.24 19.05 -13.87
N GLY A 44 2.44 19.28 -12.84
CA GLY A 44 1.14 18.63 -12.68
C GLY A 44 0.16 19.13 -13.74
N ASP A 45 -0.93 18.40 -13.94
CA ASP A 45 -1.93 18.73 -14.95
C ASP A 45 -2.54 20.14 -14.70
N GLY A 46 -2.20 21.05 -15.62
CA GLY A 46 -2.53 22.46 -15.59
C GLY A 46 -3.77 22.79 -16.43
N SER A 47 -4.90 22.12 -16.19
CA SER A 47 -6.15 22.26 -16.96
C SER A 47 -6.84 23.66 -16.90
N ASN A 48 -6.17 24.72 -16.43
CA ASN A 48 -6.76 26.07 -16.37
C ASN A 48 -6.63 26.89 -17.68
N ARG A 49 -6.16 26.31 -18.78
CA ARG A 49 -6.27 26.90 -20.13
C ARG A 49 -7.06 25.96 -21.01
N GLY A 50 -8.21 26.43 -21.51
CA GLY A 50 -9.16 25.70 -22.34
C GLY A 50 -8.66 25.31 -23.74
N ASN A 51 -7.50 24.66 -23.81
CA ASN A 51 -6.88 24.22 -25.04
C ASN A 51 -6.06 22.95 -24.78
N ALA A 52 -6.76 21.83 -24.90
CA ALA A 52 -6.32 20.48 -25.28
C ALA A 52 -5.03 19.95 -24.61
N THR A 53 -5.21 18.88 -23.83
CA THR A 53 -4.23 17.81 -23.70
C THR A 53 -3.70 17.46 -25.10
N ARG A 54 -2.48 17.88 -25.42
CA ARG A 54 -1.85 17.61 -26.73
C ARG A 54 -1.31 16.18 -26.87
N LEU A 55 -1.63 15.30 -25.95
CA LEU A 55 -1.39 13.87 -26.11
C LEU A 55 -2.59 13.27 -26.82
N ASN A 56 -2.44 13.03 -28.13
CA ASN A 56 -3.40 12.26 -28.92
C ASN A 56 -3.35 10.79 -28.47
N ILE A 57 -4.00 10.48 -27.35
CA ILE A 57 -4.29 9.10 -26.97
C ILE A 57 -5.17 8.52 -28.07
N ILE A 58 -4.74 7.42 -28.67
CA ILE A 58 -5.46 6.74 -29.74
C ILE A 58 -6.01 5.42 -29.21
N SER A 59 -7.21 5.04 -29.67
CA SER A 59 -7.78 3.72 -29.38
C SER A 59 -6.92 2.60 -30.01
N CYS A 60 -7.04 1.38 -29.50
CA CYS A 60 -6.41 0.19 -30.11
C CYS A 60 -6.77 0.05 -31.59
N THR A 61 -8.03 0.30 -31.97
CA THR A 61 -8.48 0.26 -33.37
C THR A 61 -7.80 1.31 -34.26
N LYS A 62 -7.45 2.48 -33.70
CA LYS A 62 -6.74 3.53 -34.43
C LYS A 62 -5.24 3.21 -34.51
N ALA A 63 -4.66 2.61 -33.46
CA ALA A 63 -3.30 2.08 -33.49
C ALA A 63 -3.16 0.99 -34.57
N GLU A 64 -4.08 0.02 -34.64
CA GLU A 64 -4.09 -1.01 -35.70
C GLU A 64 -4.16 -0.42 -37.11
N LYS A 65 -4.95 0.65 -37.32
CA LYS A 65 -5.00 1.34 -38.61
C LYS A 65 -3.65 1.96 -38.98
N TYR A 66 -2.89 2.48 -38.02
CA TYR A 66 -1.55 3.01 -38.28
C TYR A 66 -0.54 1.90 -38.54
N VAL A 67 -0.62 0.76 -37.85
CA VAL A 67 0.17 -0.45 -38.18
C VAL A 67 -0.04 -0.83 -39.64
N LYS A 68 -1.31 -0.95 -40.07
CA LYS A 68 -1.68 -1.35 -41.43
C LYS A 68 -1.24 -0.35 -42.51
N LYS A 69 -1.04 0.92 -42.14
CA LYS A 69 -0.52 1.97 -43.03
C LYS A 69 1.01 2.01 -43.08
N GLY A 70 1.71 1.12 -42.37
CA GLY A 70 3.16 1.01 -42.40
C GLY A 70 3.88 2.02 -41.51
N PHE A 71 3.20 2.65 -40.55
CA PHE A 71 3.87 3.55 -39.60
C PHE A 71 4.74 2.74 -38.61
N PRO A 72 5.95 3.21 -38.29
CA PRO A 72 6.80 2.57 -37.29
C PRO A 72 6.20 2.74 -35.89
N ILE A 73 6.19 1.66 -35.11
CA ILE A 73 5.66 1.62 -33.74
C ILE A 73 6.77 1.18 -32.81
N PHE A 74 6.89 1.90 -31.69
CA PHE A 74 7.87 1.61 -30.66
C PHE A 74 7.14 1.24 -29.37
N LEU A 75 7.55 0.13 -28.76
CA LEU A 75 7.10 -0.27 -27.43
C LEU A 75 8.14 0.20 -26.42
N ALA A 76 7.77 1.17 -25.58
CA ALA A 76 8.55 1.53 -24.41
C ALA A 76 7.97 0.80 -23.21
N TYR A 77 8.78 -0.04 -22.57
CA TYR A 77 8.46 -0.64 -21.29
C TYR A 77 9.41 -0.08 -20.23
N ILE A 78 8.88 0.28 -19.07
CA ILE A 78 9.68 0.77 -17.95
C ILE A 78 10.01 -0.45 -17.10
N THR A 79 11.28 -0.86 -17.10
CA THR A 79 11.81 -1.78 -16.10
C THR A 79 12.49 -0.98 -15.01
N THR A 80 11.96 -1.06 -13.79
CA THR A 80 12.71 -0.66 -12.61
C THR A 80 13.85 -1.67 -12.47
N LYS A 81 15.05 -1.29 -12.90
CA LYS A 81 16.23 -1.93 -12.32
C LYS A 81 16.17 -1.53 -10.86
N GLU A 82 15.88 -2.49 -10.00
CA GLU A 82 16.33 -2.41 -8.62
C GLU A 82 17.84 -2.22 -8.75
N VAL A 83 18.29 -0.96 -8.75
CA VAL A 83 19.60 -0.68 -8.21
C VAL A 83 19.45 -1.27 -6.82
N GLU A 84 20.10 -2.41 -6.58
CA GLU A 84 20.43 -2.86 -5.25
C GLU A 84 21.18 -1.69 -4.64
N ASP A 85 20.41 -0.75 -4.09
CA ASP A 85 20.90 0.23 -3.18
C ASP A 85 21.42 -0.65 -2.06
N LYS A 86 22.73 -0.85 -2.04
CA LYS A 86 23.42 -1.64 -1.00
C LYS A 86 23.25 -0.98 0.37
N SER A 87 22.51 0.13 0.48
CA SER A 87 21.78 0.43 1.70
C SER A 87 20.86 -0.75 1.98
N LYS A 88 21.30 -1.65 2.86
CA LYS A 88 20.45 -2.64 3.53
C LYS A 88 19.04 -2.04 3.60
N LYS A 89 18.04 -2.61 2.89
CA LYS A 89 16.64 -2.21 3.05
C LYS A 89 16.47 -2.10 4.56
N ARG A 90 16.16 -0.89 5.07
CA ARG A 90 16.10 -0.65 6.51
C ARG A 90 15.22 -1.73 7.09
N GLN A 91 15.82 -2.67 7.80
CA GLN A 91 15.07 -3.78 8.36
C GLN A 91 14.35 -3.25 9.60
N LEU A 92 13.29 -3.92 10.06
CA LEU A 92 12.55 -3.47 11.23
C LEU A 92 13.48 -3.35 12.45
N GLU A 93 14.52 -4.17 12.49
CA GLU A 93 15.59 -4.25 13.47
C GLU A 93 16.54 -3.04 13.43
N ASP A 94 16.52 -2.23 12.37
CA ASP A 94 17.29 -0.98 12.29
C ASP A 94 16.60 0.17 13.05
N VAL A 95 15.33 -0.01 13.45
CA VAL A 95 14.61 0.95 14.30
C VAL A 95 15.10 0.78 15.75
N PRO A 96 15.71 1.81 16.37
CA PRO A 96 16.30 1.70 17.70
C PRO A 96 15.35 1.11 18.75
N MET A 97 14.08 1.52 18.73
CA MET A 97 13.06 1.01 19.65
C MET A 97 12.78 -0.49 19.49
N VAL A 98 12.76 -1.01 18.27
CA VAL A 98 12.50 -2.44 18.01
C VAL A 98 13.69 -3.27 18.47
N ARG A 99 14.91 -2.80 18.13
CA ARG A 99 16.16 -3.45 18.52
C ARG A 99 16.36 -3.50 20.03
N ASP A 100 15.99 -2.43 20.73
CA ASP A 100 16.19 -2.31 22.17
C ASP A 100 15.13 -3.12 22.96
N PHE A 101 14.00 -3.50 22.32
CA PHE A 101 12.90 -4.26 22.93
C PHE A 101 12.41 -5.44 22.05
N PRO A 102 13.27 -6.42 21.73
CA PRO A 102 12.90 -7.52 20.83
C PRO A 102 11.79 -8.41 21.42
N GLU A 103 11.68 -8.49 22.74
CA GLU A 103 10.63 -9.24 23.44
C GLU A 103 9.23 -8.61 23.30
N VAL A 104 9.16 -7.31 23.02
CA VAL A 104 7.89 -6.58 22.83
C VAL A 104 7.42 -6.63 21.38
N PHE A 105 8.35 -6.82 20.43
CA PHE A 105 8.09 -6.89 19.00
C PHE A 105 8.54 -8.22 18.38
N PRO A 106 8.05 -9.37 18.87
CA PRO A 106 8.36 -10.65 18.24
C PRO A 106 7.69 -10.73 16.86
N GLU A 107 8.29 -11.51 15.95
CA GLU A 107 7.71 -11.78 14.61
C GLU A 107 6.31 -12.40 14.71
N ASP A 108 6.10 -13.23 15.74
CA ASP A 108 4.84 -13.88 16.05
C ASP A 108 4.47 -13.69 17.54
N LEU A 109 3.18 -13.52 17.82
CA LEU A 109 2.70 -13.38 19.21
C LEU A 109 2.93 -14.69 19.99
N PRO A 110 3.56 -14.65 21.18
CA PRO A 110 3.93 -15.84 21.96
C PRO A 110 2.75 -16.57 22.62
N GLY A 111 1.51 -16.19 22.27
CA GLY A 111 0.28 -16.67 22.87
C GLY A 111 -0.38 -15.65 23.78
N LEU A 112 -1.19 -16.13 24.73
CA LEU A 112 -1.87 -15.26 25.69
C LEU A 112 -0.86 -14.52 26.58
N PRO A 113 -1.14 -13.24 26.92
CA PRO A 113 -0.33 -12.53 27.88
C PRO A 113 -0.35 -13.27 29.24
N PRO A 114 0.71 -13.15 30.05
CA PRO A 114 0.73 -13.68 31.41
C PRO A 114 -0.50 -13.25 32.20
N ILE A 115 -0.95 -14.11 33.12
CA ILE A 115 -2.09 -13.84 34.01
C ILE A 115 -1.81 -12.50 34.72
N ARG A 116 -2.66 -11.51 34.44
CA ARG A 116 -2.59 -10.20 35.07
C ARG A 116 -3.30 -10.26 36.42
N GLN A 117 -2.85 -9.47 37.38
CA GLN A 117 -3.51 -9.35 38.70
C GLN A 117 -4.92 -8.73 38.60
N VAL A 118 -5.22 -8.06 37.49
CA VAL A 118 -6.52 -7.44 37.21
C VAL A 118 -7.24 -8.27 36.16
N GLU A 119 -8.41 -8.79 36.53
CA GLU A 119 -9.33 -9.41 35.57
C GLU A 119 -10.07 -8.32 34.78
N PHE A 120 -10.12 -8.46 33.46
CA PHE A 120 -10.94 -7.58 32.63
C PHE A 120 -12.38 -8.08 32.67
N GLN A 121 -13.24 -7.33 33.38
CA GLN A 121 -14.67 -7.57 33.40
C GLN A 121 -15.37 -6.70 32.35
N ILE A 122 -16.34 -7.28 31.65
CA ILE A 122 -17.24 -6.53 30.77
C ILE A 122 -18.51 -6.22 31.56
N ASP A 123 -18.64 -4.98 32.03
CA ASP A 123 -19.84 -4.53 32.72
C ASP A 123 -20.96 -4.27 31.72
N LEU A 124 -22.07 -4.97 31.89
CA LEU A 124 -23.27 -4.76 31.09
C LEU A 124 -24.12 -3.64 31.69
N VAL A 125 -24.69 -2.80 30.83
CA VAL A 125 -25.73 -1.86 31.26
C VAL A 125 -26.93 -2.66 31.79
N PRO A 126 -27.52 -2.30 32.94
CA PRO A 126 -28.67 -3.02 33.48
C PRO A 126 -29.79 -3.15 32.46
N GLY A 127 -30.27 -4.39 32.26
CA GLY A 127 -31.31 -4.71 31.27
C GLY A 127 -30.79 -5.05 29.86
N ALA A 128 -29.48 -5.03 29.62
CA ALA A 128 -28.90 -5.53 28.36
C ALA A 128 -29.09 -7.06 28.26
N ALA A 129 -29.67 -7.52 27.14
CA ALA A 129 -29.81 -8.95 26.82
C ALA A 129 -28.64 -9.42 25.94
N SER A 130 -28.31 -10.72 26.01
CA SER A 130 -27.36 -11.32 25.08
C SER A 130 -27.91 -11.29 23.64
N VAL A 131 -27.02 -11.16 22.67
CA VAL A 131 -27.40 -11.11 21.25
C VAL A 131 -26.90 -12.37 20.56
N ALA A 132 -27.83 -13.27 20.24
CA ALA A 132 -27.56 -14.42 19.38
C ALA A 132 -27.94 -14.09 17.94
N ARG A 133 -26.95 -14.10 17.03
CA ARG A 133 -27.15 -13.91 15.59
C ARG A 133 -26.54 -15.07 14.82
N ALA A 134 -27.21 -15.47 13.75
CA ALA A 134 -26.66 -16.47 12.83
C ALA A 134 -25.39 -15.90 12.16
N PRO A 135 -24.33 -16.71 11.97
CA PRO A 135 -23.18 -16.33 11.16
C PRO A 135 -23.60 -16.00 9.72
N TYR A 136 -22.85 -15.10 9.08
CA TYR A 136 -23.04 -14.81 7.66
C TYR A 136 -22.73 -16.03 6.80
N ARG A 137 -23.36 -16.12 5.63
CA ARG A 137 -23.06 -17.15 4.64
C ARG A 137 -21.73 -16.81 3.97
N LEU A 138 -20.81 -17.76 3.98
CA LEU A 138 -19.49 -17.66 3.36
C LEU A 138 -19.38 -18.67 2.21
N GLY A 139 -18.62 -18.32 1.18
CA GLY A 139 -18.25 -19.24 0.11
C GLY A 139 -17.26 -20.31 0.57
N PRO A 140 -17.03 -21.37 -0.23
CA PRO A 140 -16.11 -22.45 0.15
C PRO A 140 -14.67 -21.99 0.44
N PHE A 141 -14.17 -20.99 -0.30
CA PHE A 141 -12.82 -20.44 -0.10
C PHE A 141 -12.70 -19.66 1.22
N GLU A 142 -13.65 -18.75 1.47
CA GLU A 142 -13.72 -17.95 2.70
C GLU A 142 -13.89 -18.84 3.94
N MET A 143 -14.72 -19.89 3.85
CA MET A 143 -14.88 -20.87 4.93
C MET A 143 -13.58 -21.62 5.24
N LYS A 144 -12.78 -21.96 4.22
CA LYS A 144 -11.50 -22.63 4.40
C LYS A 144 -10.49 -21.70 5.09
N GLU A 145 -10.38 -20.46 4.62
CA GLU A 145 -9.51 -19.45 5.22
C GLU A 145 -9.88 -19.17 6.68
N LEU A 146 -11.18 -18.98 6.97
CA LEU A 146 -11.67 -18.77 8.33
C LEU A 146 -11.35 -19.97 9.24
N ALA A 147 -11.50 -21.21 8.75
CA ALA A 147 -11.17 -22.40 9.52
C ALA A 147 -9.67 -22.50 9.84
N GLU A 148 -8.81 -22.13 8.90
CA GLU A 148 -7.35 -22.09 9.10
C GLU A 148 -6.97 -21.05 10.17
N GLN A 149 -7.56 -19.85 10.11
CA GLN A 149 -7.34 -18.79 11.12
C GLN A 149 -7.86 -19.19 12.52
N LEU A 150 -9.07 -19.77 12.59
CA LEU A 150 -9.62 -20.23 13.87
C LEU A 150 -8.77 -21.35 14.49
N LYS A 151 -8.23 -22.24 13.66
CA LYS A 151 -7.31 -23.28 14.12
C LYS A 151 -6.03 -22.66 14.68
N GLU A 152 -5.41 -21.73 13.97
CA GLU A 152 -4.22 -21.02 14.43
C GLU A 152 -4.45 -20.31 15.77
N LEU A 153 -5.57 -19.59 15.92
CA LEU A 153 -5.94 -18.90 17.16
C LEU A 153 -6.18 -19.89 18.31
N SER A 154 -6.77 -21.05 18.03
CA SER A 154 -6.99 -22.11 19.02
C SER A 154 -5.68 -22.76 19.45
N ASP A 155 -4.79 -23.05 18.49
CA ASP A 155 -3.47 -23.64 18.74
C ASP A 155 -2.57 -22.69 19.55
N LYS A 156 -2.67 -21.37 19.30
CA LYS A 156 -2.02 -20.31 20.09
C LYS A 156 -2.72 -20.03 21.44
N GLY A 157 -3.87 -20.64 21.70
CA GLY A 157 -4.63 -20.52 22.96
C GLY A 157 -5.41 -19.22 23.14
N PHE A 158 -5.53 -18.38 22.09
CA PHE A 158 -6.28 -17.13 22.14
C PHE A 158 -7.79 -17.33 22.24
N ILE A 159 -8.28 -18.43 21.66
CA ILE A 159 -9.69 -18.81 21.72
C ILE A 159 -9.84 -20.25 22.20
N ARG A 160 -11.04 -20.58 22.67
CA ARG A 160 -11.45 -21.94 23.03
C ARG A 160 -12.92 -22.16 22.68
N PRO A 161 -13.36 -23.41 22.45
CA PRO A 161 -14.78 -23.72 22.33
C PRO A 161 -15.56 -23.21 23.55
N SER A 162 -16.75 -22.66 23.31
CA SER A 162 -17.63 -22.14 24.35
C SER A 162 -19.10 -22.34 24.01
N SER A 163 -19.95 -22.24 25.03
CA SER A 163 -21.41 -22.22 24.89
C SER A 163 -21.92 -20.93 25.50
N SER A 164 -22.14 -19.92 24.66
CA SER A 164 -22.72 -18.63 25.07
C SER A 164 -24.25 -18.70 24.99
N PRO A 165 -24.99 -18.11 25.96
CA PRO A 165 -26.44 -18.01 25.94
C PRO A 165 -26.96 -17.02 24.88
#